data_AF-A0A1S6HST1-F1
#
_entry.id   AF-A0A1S6HST1-F1
#
_cell.length_a   1.000
_cell.length_b   1.000
_cell.length_c   1.000
_cell.angle_alpha   90.00
_cell.angle_beta   90.00
_cell.angle_gamma   90.00
#
_symmetry.space_group_name_H-M   'P 1'
#
loop_
_entity.id
_entity.type
_entity.pdbx_description
1 polymer ?
#
loop_
_entity_poly.entity_id
_entity_poly.type
_entity_poly.pdbx_seq_one_letter_code
_entity_poly.pdbx_strand_id
1 'polypeptide(L)'
;MNRRQLERYQAGREQRLVAETQRIDDCISLQACPLYSHDTTWQSQFIQGWNSVSLVDIQAQRLKLRAISSTSTADIARQSLNEIHQMLRSHP
;
A
#
# COMPACT_ATOMS: atom_id res chain seq x y z
N MET A 1 -24.38 5.36 5.92
CA MET A 1 -23.37 4.42 6.45
C MET A 1 -22.81 5.00 7.74
N ASN A 2 -22.84 4.27 8.85
CA ASN A 2 -22.32 4.75 10.14
C ASN A 2 -20.78 4.76 10.11
N ARG A 3 -20.14 5.63 10.90
CA ARG A 3 -18.67 5.79 10.96
C ARG A 3 -17.94 4.45 11.15
N ARG A 4 -18.40 3.61 12.08
CA ARG A 4 -17.80 2.30 12.33
C ARG A 4 -17.89 1.36 11.13
N GLN A 5 -18.99 1.42 10.38
CA GLN A 5 -19.16 0.62 9.15
C GLN A 5 -18.19 1.11 8.08
N LEU A 6 -18.02 2.43 7.95
CA LEU A 6 -17.06 3.03 7.02
C LEU A 6 -15.61 2.63 7.33
N GLU A 7 -15.22 2.63 8.61
CA GLU A 7 -13.89 2.20 9.03
C GLU A 7 -13.63 0.72 8.66
N ARG A 8 -14.62 -0.17 8.82
CA ARG A 8 -14.47 -1.59 8.43
C ARG A 8 -14.42 -1.79 6.93
N TYR A 9 -15.24 -1.06 6.19
CA TYR A 9 -15.22 -1.06 4.73
C TYR A 9 -13.87 -0.58 4.19
N GLN A 10 -13.32 0.50 4.76
CA GLN A 10 -12.00 1.02 4.38
C GLN A 10 -10.89 0.01 4.68
N ALA A 11 -10.93 -0.63 5.85
CA ALA A 11 -9.98 -1.69 6.19
C ALA A 11 -9.99 -2.85 5.19
N GLY A 12 -11.18 -3.26 4.72
CA GLY A 12 -11.32 -4.28 3.67
C GLY A 12 -10.65 -3.87 2.36
N ARG A 13 -10.85 -2.62 1.92
CA ARG A 13 -10.21 -2.09 0.72
C ARG A 13 -8.69 -2.04 0.85
N GLU A 14 -8.20 -1.51 1.96
CA GLU A 14 -6.76 -1.37 2.21
C GLU A 14 -6.07 -2.72 2.22
N GLN A 15 -6.65 -3.70 2.92
CA GLN A 15 -6.06 -5.05 2.99
C GLN A 15 -6.04 -5.73 1.62
N ARG A 16 -7.08 -5.51 0.80
CA ARG A 16 -7.10 -6.02 -0.57
C ARG A 16 -6.01 -5.38 -1.43
N LEU A 17 -5.88 -4.06 -1.36
CA LEU A 17 -4.84 -3.33 -2.09
C LEU A 17 -3.43 -3.80 -1.70
N VAL A 18 -3.17 -3.99 -0.41
CA VAL A 18 -1.88 -4.51 0.07
C VAL A 18 -1.60 -5.90 -0.52
N ALA A 19 -2.58 -6.81 -0.47
CA ALA A 19 -2.43 -8.15 -1.00
C ALA A 19 -2.10 -8.16 -2.51
N GLU A 20 -2.75 -7.29 -3.30
CA GLU A 20 -2.54 -7.21 -4.74
C GLU A 20 -1.25 -6.46 -5.12
N THR A 21 -0.79 -5.52 -4.28
CA THR A 21 0.47 -4.80 -4.53
C THR A 21 1.72 -5.65 -4.34
N GLN A 22 1.63 -6.75 -3.57
CA GLN A 22 2.75 -7.70 -3.42
C GLN A 22 2.93 -8.59 -4.65
N ARG A 23 1.92 -8.67 -5.53
CA ARG A 23 1.99 -9.48 -6.74
C ARG A 23 2.59 -8.67 -7.90
N ILE A 24 3.32 -9.39 -8.76
CA ILE A 24 3.98 -8.84 -9.95
C ILE A 24 3.04 -8.86 -11.17
N ASP A 25 1.97 -9.67 -11.12
CA ASP A 25 0.99 -9.79 -12.20
C ASP A 25 0.01 -8.60 -12.25
N ASP A 26 -0.46 -8.25 -13.45
CA ASP A 26 -1.41 -7.15 -13.69
C ASP A 26 -2.88 -7.58 -13.60
N CYS A 27 -3.14 -8.77 -13.05
CA CYS A 27 -4.49 -9.32 -12.89
C CYS A 27 -5.00 -9.15 -11.45
N ILE A 28 -6.32 -9.03 -11.29
CA ILE A 28 -6.97 -9.16 -9.97
C ILE A 28 -6.87 -10.64 -9.55
N SER A 29 -6.24 -10.89 -8.41
CA SER A 29 -6.14 -12.21 -7.81
C SER A 29 -7.53 -12.75 -7.43
N LEU A 30 -7.83 -14.03 -7.61
CA LEU A 30 -9.07 -14.64 -7.08
C LEU A 30 -8.98 -14.93 -5.57
N GLN A 31 -8.25 -14.10 -4.82
CA GLN A 31 -7.99 -14.33 -3.40
C GLN A 31 -9.28 -14.23 -2.59
N ALA A 32 -9.55 -15.28 -1.82
CA ALA A 32 -10.66 -15.31 -0.88
C ALA A 32 -10.52 -14.17 0.14
N CYS A 33 -11.65 -13.57 0.51
CA CYS A 33 -11.69 -12.56 1.56
C CYS A 33 -11.28 -13.20 2.90
N PRO A 34 -10.31 -12.64 3.63
CA PRO A 34 -9.92 -13.16 4.93
C PRO A 34 -11.01 -12.95 5.97
N LEU A 35 -10.95 -13.76 7.04
CA LEU A 35 -11.72 -13.51 8.25
C LEU A 35 -11.14 -12.29 8.97
N TYR A 36 -11.95 -11.26 9.12
CA TYR A 36 -11.63 -10.00 9.78
C TYR A 36 -12.24 -9.91 11.18
N SER A 37 -13.48 -10.40 11.33
CA SER A 37 -14.18 -10.41 12.62
C SER A 37 -15.13 -11.60 12.72
N HIS A 38 -15.37 -12.07 13.94
CA HIS A 38 -16.41 -13.06 14.23
C HIS A 38 -17.82 -12.43 14.29
N ASP A 39 -17.93 -11.09 14.38
CA ASP A 39 -19.20 -10.40 14.20
C ASP A 39 -19.57 -10.40 12.71
N THR A 40 -20.69 -11.05 12.39
CA THR A 40 -21.20 -11.20 11.01
C THR A 40 -21.46 -9.86 10.33
N THR A 41 -21.90 -8.85 11.08
CA THR A 41 -22.15 -7.51 10.54
C THR A 41 -20.83 -6.86 10.14
N TRP A 42 -19.82 -6.94 10.99
CA TRP A 42 -18.52 -6.34 10.71
C TRP A 42 -17.77 -7.08 9.61
N GLN A 43 -17.86 -8.41 9.61
CA GLN A 43 -17.32 -9.24 8.55
C GLN A 43 -17.97 -8.91 7.20
N SER A 44 -19.29 -8.72 7.16
CA SER A 44 -20.00 -8.34 5.93
C SER A 44 -19.53 -6.98 5.39
N GLN A 45 -19.39 -5.97 6.25
CA GLN A 45 -18.89 -4.64 5.85
C GLN A 45 -17.45 -4.71 5.33
N PHE A 46 -16.61 -5.52 5.97
CA PHE A 46 -15.24 -5.76 5.52
C PHE A 46 -15.22 -6.45 4.15
N ILE A 47 -16.03 -7.50 3.94
CA ILE A 47 -16.16 -8.20 2.65
C ILE A 47 -16.60 -7.24 1.53
N GLN A 48 -17.53 -6.32 1.83
CA GLN A 48 -17.95 -5.29 0.87
C GLN A 48 -16.79 -4.38 0.47
N GLY A 49 -15.93 -4.01 1.43
CA GLY A 49 -14.70 -3.27 1.16
C GLY A 49 -13.70 -4.07 0.33
N TRP A 50 -13.45 -5.32 0.71
CA TRP A 50 -12.54 -6.21 0.00
C TRP A 50 -12.92 -6.38 -1.48
N ASN A 51 -14.21 -6.58 -1.76
CA ASN A 51 -14.72 -6.81 -3.12
C ASN A 51 -14.93 -5.52 -3.94
N SER A 52 -14.81 -4.33 -3.34
CA SER A 52 -14.99 -3.07 -4.08
C SER A 52 -13.72 -2.56 -4.75
N VAL A 53 -12.57 -3.18 -4.50
CA VAL A 53 -11.30 -2.79 -5.12
C VAL A 53 -11.26 -3.21 -6.58
N SER A 54 -11.00 -2.24 -7.45
CA SER A 54 -10.88 -2.44 -8.89
C SER A 54 -9.42 -2.52 -9.35
N LEU A 55 -9.19 -2.94 -10.59
CA LEU A 55 -7.87 -2.88 -11.23
C LEU A 55 -7.27 -1.47 -11.21
N VAL A 56 -8.12 -0.45 -11.40
CA VAL A 56 -7.70 0.95 -11.41
C VAL A 56 -7.17 1.36 -10.04
N ASP A 57 -7.84 0.95 -8.96
CA ASP A 57 -7.37 1.22 -7.60
C ASP A 57 -6.01 0.56 -7.33
N ILE A 58 -5.82 -0.68 -7.79
CA ILE A 58 -4.55 -1.43 -7.64
C ILE A 58 -3.43 -0.73 -8.40
N GLN A 59 -3.66 -0.37 -9.66
CA GLN A 59 -2.71 0.36 -10.50
C GLN A 59 -2.35 1.72 -9.89
N ALA A 60 -3.35 2.48 -9.43
CA ALA A 60 -3.12 3.75 -8.75
C ALA A 60 -2.28 3.60 -7.48
N GLN A 61 -2.54 2.56 -6.68
CA GLN A 61 -1.76 2.28 -5.48
C GLN A 61 -0.31 1.86 -5.82
N ARG A 62 -0.10 1.03 -6.85
CA ARG A 62 1.25 0.67 -7.33
C ARG A 62 2.02 1.91 -7.80
N LEU A 63 1.39 2.80 -8.55
CA LEU A 63 1.99 4.07 -8.99
C LEU A 63 2.35 4.96 -7.79
N LYS A 64 1.47 5.06 -6.79
CA LYS A 64 1.73 5.82 -5.55
C LYS A 64 2.94 5.26 -4.80
N LEU A 65 3.03 3.94 -4.62
CA LEU A 65 4.17 3.29 -3.98
C LEU A 65 5.47 3.52 -4.75
N ARG A 66 5.42 3.41 -6.09
CA ARG A 66 6.56 3.71 -6.96
C ARG A 66 7.03 5.16 -6.79
N ALA A 67 6.11 6.12 -6.81
CA ALA A 67 6.43 7.54 -6.62
C ALA A 67 7.12 7.79 -5.27
N ILE A 68 6.62 7.18 -4.19
CA ILE A 68 7.23 7.28 -2.85
C ILE A 68 8.66 6.71 -2.85
N SER A 69 8.85 5.54 -3.48
CA SER A 69 10.17 4.91 -3.58
C SER A 69 11.17 5.73 -4.40
N SER A 70 10.71 6.40 -5.46
CA SER A 70 11.56 7.27 -6.29
C SER A 70 12.02 8.51 -5.52
N THR A 71 11.16 9.13 -4.71
CA THR A 71 11.54 10.26 -3.85
C THR A 71 12.59 9.82 -2.82
N SER A 72 12.36 8.70 -2.13
CA SER A 72 13.30 8.16 -1.16
C SER A 72 14.67 7.84 -1.77
N THR A 73 14.70 7.31 -3.00
CA THR A 73 15.95 7.03 -3.70
C THR A 73 16.75 8.30 -3.99
N ALA A 74 16.08 9.38 -4.38
CA ALA A 74 16.73 10.67 -4.61
C ALA A 74 17.33 11.26 -3.33
N ASP A 75 16.66 11.09 -2.19
CA ASP A 75 17.14 11.57 -0.90
C ASP A 75 18.33 10.74 -0.39
N ILE A 76 18.28 9.41 -0.56
CA ILE A 76 19.42 8.53 -0.24
C ILE A 76 20.64 8.91 -1.10
N ALA A 77 20.46 9.09 -2.41
CA ALA A 77 21.56 9.48 -3.31
C ALA A 77 22.19 10.82 -2.91
N ARG A 78 21.37 11.81 -2.52
CA ARG A 78 21.83 13.11 -2.01
C ARG A 78 22.62 12.96 -0.71
N GLN A 79 22.14 12.13 0.22
CA GLN A 79 22.82 11.87 1.48
C GLN A 79 24.19 11.22 1.23
N SER A 80 24.27 10.18 0.40
CA SER A 80 25.53 9.52 0.07
C SER A 80 26.54 10.47 -0.58
N LEU A 81 26.10 11.38 -1.47
CA LEU A 81 26.98 12.39 -2.07
C LEU A 81 27.53 13.38 -1.03
N ASN A 82 26.70 13.80 -0.08
CA ASN A 82 27.14 14.68 1.01
C ASN A 82 28.18 13.99 1.92
N GLU A 83 27.96 12.71 2.25
CA GLU A 83 28.92 11.92 3.03
C GLU A 83 30.26 11.78 2.29
N ILE A 84 30.25 11.50 0.99
CA ILE A 84 31.47 11.43 0.16
C ILE A 84 32.21 12.78 0.17
N HIS A 85 31.51 13.90 0.00
CA HIS A 85 32.12 15.23 0.05
C HIS A 85 32.73 15.54 1.42
N GLN A 86 32.10 15.12 2.52
CA GLN A 86 32.66 15.29 3.86
C GLN A 86 33.91 14.44 4.06
N MET A 87 33.92 13.20 3.57
CA MET A 87 35.10 12.32 3.62
C MET A 87 36.28 12.91 2.85
N LEU A 88 36.04 13.42 1.64
CA LEU A 88 37.07 14.06 0.81
C LEU A 88 37.62 15.36 1.41
N ARG A 89 36.83 16.08 2.21
CA ARG A 89 37.28 17.32 2.90
C ARG A 89 37.99 17.06 4.22
N SER A 90 37.83 15.87 4.81
CA SER A 90 38.38 15.52 6.13
C SER A 90 39.69 14.74 6.07
N HIS A 91 40.16 14.39 4.88
CA HIS A 91 41.49 13.79 4.67
C HIS A 91 42.43 14.83 4.01
N PRO A 92 43.44 15.36 4.75
CA PRO A 92 44.49 16.20 4.18
C PRO A 92 45.50 15.42 3.34
#